data_AF-A0A8H8QX70-F1
#
_entry.id   AF-A0A8H8QX70-F1
#
_cell.length_a   1.000
_cell.length_b   1.000
_cell.length_c   1.000
_cell.angle_alpha   90.00
_cell.angle_beta   90.00
_cell.angle_gamma   90.00
#
_symmetry.space_group_name_H-M   'P 1'
#
loop_
_entity.id
_entity.type
_entity.pdbx_description
1 polymer ?
#
loop_
_entity_poly.entity_id
_entity_poly.type
_entity_poly.pdbx_seq_one_letter_code
_entity_poly.pdbx_strand_id
1 'polypeptide(L)'
;MHFSGLLAVAASVASASAASQGFNYGSTKSDGTFLYQADYESLFTAAQGLTGTNGGFTSARLYTTIQGGSSTNEPSEAIPAALKTKTSLLLGLWATGTDGEFAAQITALTTALGQWSGWTDLVVGISVGSEDLYRDSATGKAASAGVGEDATVLLARINQLKAAIKGTALEQVPIGHVDTWTAWTNDGSPPTDVISAIDWLGVDAYPYFQNTQSNAITSGKSLFEQAVSNTQAVANGKDIWITETGWPVSGSVENLAIASTDNAKTYWDEVGCPRFGNVNIWWYTLQDAAPTTPVPSFGVVGSTLSTTPLYDLSCSNVTSLSSNDASSSSSSASASATSSGATTLATAVVSSGSPLTPTQGSGVYGSGNSSSVLATGTGGYVASKSSSVATGGSNLTSSSGSSGSGSGSGSASASKTSGPTSAPAGPTATTASAASFMSASLVAAFGAMFVAVLTL
;
A
#
# COMPACT_ATOMS: atom_id res chain seq x y z
N MET A 1 -35.69 -34.59 -42.50
CA MET A 1 -35.00 -35.07 -41.29
C MET A 1 -34.48 -33.84 -40.58
N HIS A 2 -35.18 -33.33 -39.57
CA HIS A 2 -34.76 -32.15 -38.82
C HIS A 2 -34.02 -32.63 -37.58
N PHE A 3 -32.71 -32.40 -37.53
CA PHE A 3 -31.89 -32.65 -36.35
C PHE A 3 -32.17 -31.55 -35.32
N SER A 4 -32.84 -31.92 -34.23
CA SER A 4 -32.95 -31.09 -33.03
C SER A 4 -31.59 -31.06 -32.32
N GLY A 5 -30.92 -29.91 -32.35
CA GLY A 5 -29.71 -29.66 -31.55
C GLY A 5 -30.07 -29.45 -30.09
N LEU A 6 -29.60 -30.36 -29.22
CA LEU A 6 -29.60 -30.14 -27.78
C LEU A 6 -28.57 -29.06 -27.44
N LEU A 7 -29.06 -27.89 -27.02
CA LEU A 7 -28.24 -26.84 -26.44
C LEU A 7 -27.89 -27.24 -25.00
N ALA A 8 -26.66 -27.71 -24.78
CA ALA A 8 -26.16 -27.98 -23.44
C ALA A 8 -25.81 -26.64 -22.75
N VAL A 9 -26.66 -26.20 -21.83
CA VAL A 9 -26.36 -25.10 -20.92
C VAL A 9 -25.41 -25.65 -19.85
N ALA A 10 -24.13 -25.33 -19.95
CA ALA A 10 -23.17 -25.58 -18.89
C ALA A 10 -23.50 -24.64 -17.72
N ALA A 11 -24.12 -25.18 -16.67
CA ALA A 11 -24.26 -24.47 -15.41
C ALA A 11 -22.88 -24.34 -14.76
N SER A 12 -22.27 -23.17 -14.86
CA SER A 12 -21.12 -22.81 -14.04
C SER A 12 -21.57 -22.75 -12.59
N VAL A 13 -21.21 -23.76 -11.81
CA VAL A 13 -21.36 -23.74 -10.36
C VAL A 13 -20.41 -22.65 -9.88
N ALA A 14 -20.95 -21.46 -9.58
CA ALA A 14 -20.20 -20.43 -8.87
C ALA A 14 -19.92 -21.00 -7.47
N SER A 15 -18.75 -21.58 -7.28
CA SER A 15 -18.21 -21.76 -5.95
C SER A 15 -18.15 -20.38 -5.34
N ALA A 16 -19.04 -20.06 -4.40
CA ALA A 16 -18.93 -18.84 -3.62
C ALA A 16 -17.58 -18.91 -2.90
N SER A 17 -16.56 -18.24 -3.43
CA SER A 17 -15.32 -18.03 -2.70
C SER A 17 -15.68 -17.21 -1.48
N ALA A 18 -15.41 -17.74 -0.28
CA ALA A 18 -15.59 -16.99 0.94
C ALA A 18 -14.79 -15.67 0.84
N ALA A 19 -15.43 -14.55 1.19
CA ALA A 19 -14.76 -13.27 1.18
C ALA A 19 -13.56 -13.29 2.14
N SER A 20 -12.45 -12.67 1.74
CA SER A 20 -11.27 -12.55 2.58
C SER A 20 -11.50 -11.46 3.62
N GLN A 21 -11.29 -11.78 4.90
CA GLN A 21 -11.29 -10.79 5.96
C GLN A 21 -10.04 -10.92 6.82
N GLY A 22 -9.46 -9.78 7.17
CA GLY A 22 -8.14 -9.74 7.75
C GLY A 22 -7.75 -8.39 8.31
N PHE A 23 -6.45 -8.23 8.55
CA PHE A 23 -5.86 -6.96 8.98
C PHE A 23 -4.74 -6.53 8.04
N ASN A 24 -4.39 -5.26 8.13
CA ASN A 24 -3.22 -4.67 7.49
C ASN A 24 -1.96 -4.89 8.34
N TYR A 25 -0.86 -5.32 7.72
CA TYR A 25 0.41 -5.56 8.40
C TYR A 25 1.55 -4.81 7.71
N GLY A 26 2.14 -3.86 8.45
CA GLY A 26 3.35 -3.17 8.03
C GLY A 26 4.58 -4.09 8.01
N SER A 27 5.73 -3.51 7.69
CA SER A 27 7.03 -4.21 7.71
C SER A 27 7.91 -3.84 8.90
N THR A 28 7.45 -2.89 9.73
CA THR A 28 8.13 -2.49 10.95
C THR A 28 7.17 -2.43 12.13
N LYS A 29 7.76 -2.45 13.32
CA LYS A 29 7.17 -2.01 14.58
C LYS A 29 7.09 -0.48 14.61
N SER A 30 6.40 0.07 15.61
CA SER A 30 6.20 1.52 15.77
C SER A 30 7.49 2.30 16.07
N ASP A 31 8.55 1.60 16.50
CA ASP A 31 9.90 2.16 16.69
C ASP A 31 10.76 2.07 15.42
N GLY A 32 10.22 1.56 14.31
CA GLY A 32 10.91 1.40 13.03
C GLY A 32 11.74 0.12 12.92
N THR A 33 11.80 -0.72 13.96
CA THR A 33 12.48 -2.03 13.86
C THR A 33 11.67 -2.99 12.97
N PHE A 34 12.35 -3.80 12.16
CA PHE A 34 11.68 -4.66 11.19
C PHE A 34 10.95 -5.84 11.83
N LEU A 35 9.87 -6.27 11.19
CA LEU A 35 9.17 -7.52 11.49
C LEU A 35 9.83 -8.68 10.73
N TYR A 36 10.04 -9.79 11.43
CA TYR A 36 10.57 -11.03 10.87
C TYR A 36 9.53 -12.15 10.98
N GLN A 37 9.83 -13.35 10.48
CA GLN A 37 8.91 -14.47 10.39
C GLN A 37 8.18 -14.74 11.72
N ALA A 38 8.90 -14.79 12.84
CA ALA A 38 8.33 -15.07 14.15
C ALA A 38 7.36 -13.97 14.63
N ASP A 39 7.61 -12.71 14.29
CA ASP A 39 6.69 -11.61 14.59
C ASP A 39 5.40 -11.77 13.78
N TYR A 40 5.50 -12.02 12.46
CA TYR A 40 4.34 -12.27 11.60
C TYR A 40 3.54 -13.49 12.04
N GLU A 41 4.20 -14.60 12.38
CA GLU A 41 3.53 -15.80 12.90
C GLU A 41 2.73 -15.50 14.18
N SER A 42 3.30 -14.70 15.08
CA SER A 42 2.64 -14.28 16.31
C SER A 42 1.42 -13.40 16.03
N LEU A 43 1.58 -12.43 15.12
CA LEU A 43 0.51 -11.52 14.68
C LEU A 43 -0.64 -12.29 14.01
N PHE A 44 -0.34 -13.16 13.06
CA PHE A 44 -1.34 -13.98 12.36
C PHE A 44 -2.06 -14.94 13.31
N THR A 45 -1.33 -15.59 14.22
CA THR A 45 -1.93 -16.47 15.24
C THR A 45 -2.83 -15.68 16.19
N ALA A 46 -2.42 -14.47 16.59
CA ALA A 46 -3.23 -13.61 17.45
C ALA A 46 -4.53 -13.17 16.75
N ALA A 47 -4.47 -12.79 15.47
CA ALA A 47 -5.65 -12.43 14.67
C ALA A 47 -6.67 -13.59 14.60
N GLN A 48 -6.19 -14.80 14.33
CA GLN A 48 -7.02 -16.02 14.31
C GLN A 48 -7.60 -16.36 15.70
N GLY A 49 -6.91 -15.95 16.77
CA GLY A 49 -7.31 -16.19 18.15
C GLY A 49 -8.19 -15.10 18.77
N LEU A 50 -8.50 -14.00 18.05
CA LEU A 50 -9.20 -12.85 18.63
C LEU A 50 -10.55 -13.24 19.21
N THR A 51 -10.72 -12.94 20.50
CA THR A 51 -11.98 -13.16 21.22
C THR A 51 -13.12 -12.39 20.55
N GLY A 52 -14.26 -13.04 20.35
CA GLY A 52 -15.44 -12.46 19.71
C GLY A 52 -15.49 -12.59 18.19
N THR A 53 -14.40 -13.02 17.53
CA THR A 53 -14.35 -13.11 16.06
C THR A 53 -14.59 -14.51 15.49
N ASN A 54 -14.70 -15.52 16.34
CA ASN A 54 -14.80 -16.94 15.96
C ASN A 54 -13.67 -17.41 15.01
N GLY A 55 -12.49 -16.78 15.11
CA GLY A 55 -11.34 -17.07 14.26
C GLY A 55 -11.52 -16.67 12.79
N GLY A 56 -12.42 -15.71 12.52
CA GLY A 56 -12.73 -15.29 11.15
C GLY A 56 -11.63 -14.48 10.46
N PHE A 57 -10.70 -13.86 11.21
CA PHE A 57 -9.65 -12.98 10.65
C PHE A 57 -8.41 -13.79 10.27
N THR A 58 -8.41 -14.33 9.05
CA THR A 58 -7.39 -15.25 8.53
C THR A 58 -6.68 -14.72 7.29
N SER A 59 -6.80 -13.42 6.99
CA SER A 59 -6.13 -12.78 5.86
C SER A 59 -5.18 -11.66 6.32
N ALA A 60 -4.12 -11.43 5.55
CA ALA A 60 -3.15 -10.38 5.77
C ALA A 60 -2.94 -9.56 4.50
N ARG A 61 -3.14 -8.24 4.60
CA ARG A 61 -2.69 -7.30 3.59
C ARG A 61 -1.31 -6.80 3.94
N LEU A 62 -0.36 -7.00 3.03
CA LEU A 62 1.01 -6.51 3.13
C LEU A 62 1.19 -5.27 2.24
N TYR A 63 2.16 -4.42 2.57
CA TYR A 63 2.46 -3.20 1.81
C TYR A 63 3.70 -3.31 0.92
N THR A 64 4.52 -4.34 1.16
CA THR A 64 5.78 -4.58 0.46
C THR A 64 5.99 -6.08 0.33
N THR A 65 6.68 -6.49 -0.73
CA THR A 65 7.16 -7.86 -0.94
C THR A 65 8.59 -8.05 -0.47
N ILE A 66 9.27 -6.97 -0.09
CA ILE A 66 10.67 -6.96 0.36
C ILE A 66 10.74 -7.14 1.88
N GLN A 67 11.64 -8.01 2.35
CA GLN A 67 11.96 -8.14 3.76
C GLN A 67 12.64 -6.87 4.30
N GLY A 68 12.13 -6.35 5.42
CA GLY A 68 12.75 -5.24 6.12
C GLY A 68 14.19 -5.54 6.53
N GLY A 69 15.09 -4.59 6.28
CA GLY A 69 16.52 -4.73 6.56
C GLY A 69 17.29 -5.57 5.54
N SER A 70 16.66 -5.96 4.44
CA SER A 70 17.33 -6.71 3.37
C SER A 70 18.33 -5.83 2.60
N SER A 71 19.53 -6.37 2.36
CA SER A 71 20.54 -5.75 1.50
C SER A 71 20.50 -6.25 0.05
N THR A 72 19.68 -7.26 -0.24
CA THR A 72 19.63 -7.98 -1.52
C THR A 72 18.20 -8.15 -2.06
N ASN A 73 17.23 -7.40 -1.51
CA ASN A 73 15.81 -7.48 -1.88
C ASN A 73 15.21 -8.87 -1.65
N GLU A 74 15.61 -9.51 -0.54
CA GLU A 74 15.06 -10.79 -0.12
C GLU A 74 13.54 -10.73 0.06
N PRO A 75 12.82 -11.83 -0.24
CA PRO A 75 11.37 -11.89 -0.04
C PRO A 75 10.96 -11.69 1.42
N SER A 76 9.85 -11.00 1.63
CA SER A 76 9.24 -10.80 2.94
C SER A 76 9.02 -12.12 3.68
N GLU A 77 9.48 -12.18 4.93
CA GLU A 77 9.28 -13.31 5.83
C GLU A 77 7.83 -13.48 6.31
N ALA A 78 6.92 -12.58 5.92
CA ALA A 78 5.48 -12.78 6.06
C ALA A 78 4.99 -13.99 5.24
N ILE A 79 5.65 -14.34 4.13
CA ILE A 79 5.28 -15.48 3.27
C ILE A 79 5.43 -16.83 4.00
N PRO A 80 6.61 -17.18 4.58
CA PRO A 80 6.73 -18.41 5.35
C PRO A 80 5.86 -18.40 6.63
N ALA A 81 5.62 -17.23 7.23
CA ALA A 81 4.67 -17.11 8.35
C ALA A 81 3.23 -17.45 7.92
N ALA A 82 2.80 -16.98 6.75
CA ALA A 82 1.49 -17.28 6.18
C ALA A 82 1.34 -18.77 5.85
N LEU A 83 2.37 -19.40 5.29
CA LEU A 83 2.40 -20.86 5.03
C LEU A 83 2.16 -21.69 6.31
N LYS A 84 2.80 -21.28 7.41
CA LYS A 84 2.70 -21.97 8.70
C LYS A 84 1.35 -21.77 9.37
N THR A 85 0.81 -20.56 9.29
CA THR A 85 -0.45 -20.17 9.95
C THR A 85 -1.69 -20.38 9.07
N LYS A 86 -1.52 -20.73 7.80
CA LYS A 86 -2.60 -20.81 6.80
C LYS A 86 -3.34 -19.48 6.62
N THR A 87 -2.59 -18.38 6.74
CA THR A 87 -3.10 -17.03 6.54
C THR A 87 -3.06 -16.70 5.05
N SER A 88 -4.17 -16.21 4.49
CA SER A 88 -4.20 -15.77 3.10
C SER A 88 -3.54 -14.40 2.93
N LEU A 89 -3.00 -14.09 1.76
CA LEU A 89 -2.19 -12.90 1.50
C LEU A 89 -2.80 -12.04 0.41
N LEU A 90 -3.07 -10.77 0.72
CA LEU A 90 -3.11 -9.69 -0.26
C LEU A 90 -1.72 -9.06 -0.30
N LEU A 91 -0.97 -9.36 -1.36
CA LEU A 91 0.41 -8.88 -1.51
C LEU A 91 0.39 -7.44 -2.01
N GLY A 92 1.06 -6.54 -1.30
CA GLY A 92 1.34 -5.19 -1.78
C GLY A 92 2.75 -5.07 -2.34
N LEU A 93 2.86 -4.50 -3.55
CA LEU A 93 4.11 -3.96 -4.04
C LEU A 93 4.04 -2.45 -3.86
N TRP A 94 4.91 -1.90 -3.02
CA TRP A 94 5.02 -0.46 -2.86
C TRP A 94 5.42 0.17 -4.19
N ALA A 95 4.52 0.97 -4.77
CA ALA A 95 4.73 1.52 -6.09
C ALA A 95 5.64 2.75 -6.02
N THR A 96 5.36 3.70 -5.13
CA THR A 96 6.11 4.96 -5.02
C THR A 96 7.63 4.78 -4.94
N GLY A 97 8.37 5.50 -5.77
CA GLY A 97 9.84 5.50 -5.81
C GLY A 97 10.42 5.55 -7.22
N THR A 98 11.68 5.16 -7.36
CA THR A 98 12.37 4.97 -8.63
C THR A 98 11.94 3.68 -9.33
N ASP A 99 12.25 3.55 -10.62
CA ASP A 99 12.06 2.28 -11.35
C ASP A 99 12.85 1.13 -10.73
N GLY A 100 14.04 1.43 -10.18
CA GLY A 100 14.83 0.45 -9.42
C GLY A 100 14.10 -0.02 -8.18
N GLU A 101 13.41 0.89 -7.49
CA GLU A 101 12.63 0.58 -6.29
C GLU A 101 11.48 -0.37 -6.55
N PHE A 102 10.73 -0.12 -7.61
CA PHE A 102 9.66 -1.03 -8.00
C PHE A 102 10.19 -2.36 -8.55
N ALA A 103 11.29 -2.35 -9.31
CA ALA A 103 11.94 -3.57 -9.80
C ALA A 103 12.44 -4.47 -8.65
N ALA A 104 12.86 -3.89 -7.53
CA ALA A 104 13.22 -4.65 -6.33
C ALA A 104 12.01 -5.39 -5.72
N GLN A 105 10.82 -4.78 -5.72
CA GLN A 105 9.59 -5.45 -5.30
C GLN A 105 9.30 -6.67 -6.19
N ILE A 106 9.39 -6.50 -7.51
CA ILE A 106 9.23 -7.63 -8.45
C ILE A 106 10.30 -8.70 -8.23
N THR A 107 11.54 -8.31 -7.95
CA THR A 107 12.64 -9.25 -7.69
C THR A 107 12.38 -10.07 -6.44
N ALA A 108 11.93 -9.44 -5.35
CA ALA A 108 11.56 -10.12 -4.11
C ALA A 108 10.39 -11.10 -4.36
N LEU A 109 9.35 -10.65 -5.05
CA LEU A 109 8.19 -11.49 -5.39
C LEU A 109 8.59 -12.73 -6.21
N THR A 110 9.40 -12.54 -7.25
CA THR A 110 9.82 -13.63 -8.14
C THR A 110 10.85 -14.55 -7.49
N THR A 111 11.69 -14.04 -6.59
CA THR A 111 12.58 -14.87 -5.76
C THR A 111 11.78 -15.79 -4.84
N ALA A 112 10.69 -15.29 -4.25
CA ALA A 112 9.81 -16.10 -3.38
C ALA A 112 9.23 -17.33 -4.11
N LEU A 113 8.95 -17.23 -5.41
CA LEU A 113 8.47 -18.35 -6.23
C LEU A 113 9.48 -19.51 -6.30
N GLY A 114 10.78 -19.21 -6.27
CA GLY A 114 11.84 -20.22 -6.25
C GLY A 114 12.20 -20.70 -4.84
N GLN A 115 11.91 -19.90 -3.82
CA GLN A 115 12.33 -20.16 -2.44
C GLN A 115 11.34 -21.02 -1.64
N TRP A 116 10.04 -20.82 -1.84
CA TRP A 116 8.99 -21.55 -1.13
C TRP A 116 7.94 -22.09 -2.10
N SER A 117 7.41 -23.28 -1.80
CA SER A 117 6.33 -23.91 -2.59
C SER A 117 4.98 -23.81 -1.87
N GLY A 118 3.89 -23.80 -2.63
CA GLY A 118 2.51 -23.82 -2.11
C GLY A 118 2.00 -22.51 -1.49
N TRP A 119 2.83 -21.48 -1.38
CA TRP A 119 2.40 -20.20 -0.81
C TRP A 119 1.53 -19.39 -1.78
N THR A 120 1.68 -19.61 -3.09
CA THR A 120 0.89 -18.94 -4.13
C THR A 120 -0.60 -19.28 -4.02
N ASP A 121 -0.95 -20.46 -3.48
CA ASP A 121 -2.33 -20.86 -3.22
C ASP A 121 -2.98 -20.05 -2.08
N LEU A 122 -2.17 -19.36 -1.27
CA LEU A 122 -2.64 -18.46 -0.22
C LEU A 122 -2.85 -17.03 -0.73
N VAL A 123 -2.42 -16.70 -1.95
CA VAL A 123 -2.48 -15.32 -2.46
C VAL A 123 -3.87 -15.06 -3.02
N VAL A 124 -4.59 -14.12 -2.41
CA VAL A 124 -5.95 -13.74 -2.83
C VAL A 124 -5.94 -12.64 -3.88
N GLY A 125 -4.89 -11.84 -3.92
CA GLY A 125 -4.70 -10.76 -4.88
C GLY A 125 -3.34 -10.08 -4.71
N ILE A 126 -2.98 -9.25 -5.69
CA ILE A 126 -1.77 -8.44 -5.65
C ILE A 126 -2.15 -6.98 -5.89
N SER A 127 -1.87 -6.08 -4.94
CA SER A 127 -1.98 -4.64 -5.15
C SER A 127 -0.66 -4.05 -5.63
N VAL A 128 -0.68 -3.32 -6.74
CA VAL A 128 0.41 -2.45 -7.16
C VAL A 128 0.15 -1.07 -6.61
N GLY A 129 0.85 -0.68 -5.55
CA GLY A 129 0.69 0.62 -4.92
C GLY A 129 -0.42 0.69 -3.86
N SER A 130 -0.40 1.79 -3.12
CA SER A 130 -1.36 2.17 -2.07
C SER A 130 -1.32 3.69 -1.95
N GLU A 131 -2.44 4.36 -2.24
CA GLU A 131 -2.59 5.82 -2.17
C GLU A 131 -1.60 6.62 -3.04
N ASP A 132 -1.08 6.03 -4.12
CA ASP A 132 -0.12 6.70 -4.98
C ASP A 132 -0.75 7.93 -5.67
N LEU A 133 -1.98 7.80 -6.16
CA LEU A 133 -2.69 8.89 -6.84
C LEU A 133 -3.19 9.92 -5.83
N TYR A 134 -3.66 9.49 -4.66
CA TYR A 134 -4.00 10.41 -3.57
C TYR A 134 -2.82 11.27 -3.17
N ARG A 135 -1.64 10.68 -2.92
CA ARG A 135 -0.44 11.43 -2.52
C ARG A 135 0.05 12.39 -3.60
N ASP A 136 -0.18 12.10 -4.88
CA ASP A 136 0.11 13.04 -5.98
C ASP A 136 -1.01 14.09 -6.21
N SER A 137 -2.21 13.87 -5.70
CA SER A 137 -3.31 14.82 -5.82
C SER A 137 -3.04 16.15 -5.09
N ALA A 138 -3.78 17.20 -5.45
CA ALA A 138 -3.73 18.48 -4.74
C ALA A 138 -4.09 18.30 -3.25
N THR A 139 -5.05 17.43 -2.94
CA THR A 139 -5.48 17.12 -1.57
C THR A 139 -4.37 16.42 -0.79
N GLY A 140 -3.74 15.39 -1.34
CA GLY A 140 -2.64 14.69 -0.68
C GLY A 140 -1.42 15.58 -0.46
N LYS A 141 -1.08 16.42 -1.44
CA LYS A 141 -0.02 17.43 -1.30
C LYS A 141 -0.32 18.43 -0.18
N ALA A 142 -1.56 18.89 -0.08
CA ALA A 142 -1.97 19.82 0.98
C ALA A 142 -2.02 19.15 2.37
N ALA A 143 -2.36 17.86 2.43
CA ALA A 143 -2.29 17.04 3.64
C ALA A 143 -0.86 16.63 4.03
N SER A 144 0.16 16.96 3.22
CA SER A 144 1.51 16.44 3.37
C SER A 144 1.55 14.91 3.44
N ALA A 145 0.75 14.24 2.58
CA ALA A 145 0.46 12.82 2.67
C ALA A 145 1.65 11.89 2.32
N GLY A 146 2.80 12.46 1.96
CA GLY A 146 3.98 11.74 1.49
C GLY A 146 4.15 11.85 -0.03
N VAL A 147 5.04 11.03 -0.57
CA VAL A 147 5.34 11.02 -2.02
C VAL A 147 4.31 10.13 -2.72
N GLY A 148 3.67 10.66 -3.77
CA GLY A 148 2.77 9.92 -4.64
C GLY A 148 3.34 9.72 -6.03
N GLU A 149 2.54 9.12 -6.90
CA GLU A 149 2.91 8.82 -8.29
C GLU A 149 1.72 9.08 -9.20
N ASP A 150 2.01 9.57 -10.40
CA ASP A 150 0.95 9.79 -11.38
C ASP A 150 0.47 8.48 -12.02
N ALA A 151 -0.72 8.55 -12.63
CA ALA A 151 -1.39 7.40 -13.23
C ALA A 151 -0.58 6.71 -14.34
N THR A 152 0.30 7.43 -15.04
CA THR A 152 1.15 6.90 -16.11
C THR A 152 2.22 5.98 -15.53
N VAL A 153 2.89 6.43 -14.46
CA VAL A 153 3.91 5.63 -13.76
C VAL A 153 3.27 4.40 -13.14
N LEU A 154 2.11 4.57 -12.49
CA LEU A 154 1.37 3.47 -11.90
C LEU A 154 0.94 2.42 -12.95
N LEU A 155 0.42 2.85 -14.10
CA LEU A 155 0.08 1.97 -15.21
C LEU A 155 1.31 1.20 -15.72
N ALA A 156 2.47 1.86 -15.85
CA ALA A 156 3.71 1.22 -16.25
C ALA A 156 4.11 0.12 -15.25
N ARG A 157 4.00 0.38 -13.95
CA ARG A 157 4.29 -0.58 -12.87
C ARG A 157 3.34 -1.78 -12.87
N ILE A 158 2.05 -1.55 -13.10
CA ILE A 158 1.07 -2.64 -13.29
C ILE A 158 1.50 -3.54 -14.46
N ASN A 159 1.90 -2.95 -15.58
CA ASN A 159 2.36 -3.71 -16.74
C ASN A 159 3.69 -4.45 -16.50
N GLN A 160 4.62 -3.85 -15.75
CA GLN A 160 5.87 -4.49 -15.34
C GLN A 160 5.59 -5.73 -14.47
N LEU A 161 4.69 -5.64 -13.48
CA LEU A 161 4.30 -6.79 -12.67
C LEU A 161 3.68 -7.89 -13.53
N LYS A 162 2.69 -7.55 -14.38
CA LYS A 162 2.04 -8.51 -15.29
C LYS A 162 3.04 -9.24 -16.18
N ALA A 163 4.02 -8.52 -16.72
CA ALA A 163 5.07 -9.12 -17.55
C ALA A 163 5.96 -10.07 -16.73
N ALA A 164 6.31 -9.70 -15.50
CA ALA A 164 7.20 -10.47 -14.64
C ALA A 164 6.58 -11.78 -14.13
N ILE A 165 5.27 -11.80 -13.86
CA ILE A 165 4.57 -12.99 -13.33
C ILE A 165 4.00 -13.89 -14.42
N LYS A 166 4.12 -13.52 -15.70
CA LYS A 166 3.62 -14.33 -16.82
C LYS A 166 4.28 -15.71 -16.85
N GLY A 167 3.48 -16.77 -16.99
CA GLY A 167 3.94 -18.16 -16.98
C GLY A 167 4.30 -18.70 -15.59
N THR A 168 4.05 -17.92 -14.52
CA THR A 168 4.27 -18.34 -13.13
C THR A 168 2.96 -18.74 -12.46
N ALA A 169 3.04 -19.32 -11.26
CA ALA A 169 1.86 -19.62 -10.44
C ALA A 169 1.05 -18.39 -10.02
N LEU A 170 1.59 -17.17 -10.18
CA LEU A 170 0.88 -15.91 -9.88
C LEU A 170 0.16 -15.30 -11.10
N GLU A 171 0.34 -15.84 -12.31
CA GLU A 171 -0.23 -15.23 -13.54
C GLU A 171 -1.75 -15.06 -13.49
N GLN A 172 -2.45 -15.94 -12.78
CA GLN A 172 -3.92 -15.91 -12.65
C GLN A 172 -4.41 -15.20 -11.39
N VAL A 173 -3.50 -14.70 -10.55
CA VAL A 173 -3.88 -13.95 -9.34
C VAL A 173 -4.36 -12.55 -9.75
N PRO A 174 -5.53 -12.09 -9.27
CA PRO A 174 -6.08 -10.81 -9.70
C PRO A 174 -5.26 -9.63 -9.17
N ILE A 175 -4.97 -8.67 -10.05
CA ILE A 175 -4.13 -7.50 -9.77
C ILE A 175 -5.02 -6.28 -9.55
N GLY A 176 -4.82 -5.57 -8.44
CA GLY A 176 -5.49 -4.32 -8.13
C GLY A 176 -4.52 -3.16 -7.95
N HIS A 177 -5.11 -2.00 -7.71
CA HIS A 177 -4.45 -0.86 -7.08
C HIS A 177 -5.31 -0.43 -5.90
N VAL A 178 -4.68 0.16 -4.87
CA VAL A 178 -5.33 0.61 -3.65
C VAL A 178 -5.22 2.11 -3.58
N ASP A 179 -6.35 2.80 -3.41
CA ASP A 179 -6.34 4.25 -3.21
C ASP A 179 -7.58 4.74 -2.45
N THR A 180 -7.57 6.01 -2.08
CA THR A 180 -8.72 6.71 -1.52
C THR A 180 -9.84 6.85 -2.54
N TRP A 181 -11.09 6.94 -2.09
CA TRP A 181 -12.23 7.21 -2.98
C TRP A 181 -12.06 8.55 -3.75
N THR A 182 -11.40 9.53 -3.13
CA THR A 182 -11.11 10.82 -3.77
C THR A 182 -10.15 10.69 -4.93
N ALA A 183 -9.19 9.78 -4.87
CA ALA A 183 -8.28 9.53 -5.99
C ALA A 183 -8.94 8.72 -7.11
N TRP A 184 -9.85 7.80 -6.77
CA TRP A 184 -10.62 7.06 -7.78
C TRP A 184 -11.56 7.97 -8.57
N THR A 185 -12.22 8.90 -7.89
CA THR A 185 -13.11 9.88 -8.54
C THR A 185 -12.37 11.06 -9.13
N ASN A 186 -11.24 11.45 -8.53
CA ASN A 186 -10.31 12.51 -8.94
C ASN A 186 -11.03 13.77 -9.45
N ASP A 187 -11.86 14.37 -8.59
CA ASP A 187 -12.66 15.56 -8.88
C ASP A 187 -13.47 15.47 -10.20
N GLY A 188 -13.95 14.26 -10.53
CA GLY A 188 -14.73 13.99 -11.75
C GLY A 188 -13.89 13.59 -12.96
N SER A 189 -12.58 13.38 -12.80
CA SER A 189 -11.66 12.91 -13.85
C SER A 189 -10.96 11.59 -13.46
N PRO A 190 -11.69 10.46 -13.38
CA PRO A 190 -11.14 9.19 -12.92
C PRO A 190 -9.92 8.72 -13.73
N PRO A 191 -8.96 8.00 -13.13
CA PRO A 191 -7.77 7.45 -13.79
C PRO A 191 -8.14 6.22 -14.65
N THR A 192 -8.90 6.45 -15.72
CA THR A 192 -9.52 5.38 -16.53
C THR A 192 -8.55 4.35 -17.10
N ASP A 193 -7.31 4.74 -17.44
CA ASP A 193 -6.29 3.80 -17.92
C ASP A 193 -5.82 2.83 -16.84
N VAL A 194 -5.62 3.33 -15.60
CA VAL A 194 -5.29 2.49 -14.43
C VAL A 194 -6.47 1.58 -14.11
N ILE A 195 -7.69 2.15 -14.03
CA ILE A 195 -8.92 1.37 -13.77
C ILE A 195 -9.07 0.28 -14.83
N SER A 196 -8.80 0.55 -16.10
CA SER A 196 -8.92 -0.45 -17.18
C SER A 196 -7.88 -1.56 -17.06
N ALA A 197 -6.68 -1.26 -16.56
CA ALA A 197 -5.57 -2.20 -16.47
C ALA A 197 -5.61 -3.13 -15.24
N ILE A 198 -6.43 -2.87 -14.22
CA ILE A 198 -6.54 -3.70 -13.01
C ILE A 198 -7.80 -4.58 -13.02
N ASP A 199 -7.88 -5.59 -12.17
CA ASP A 199 -9.00 -6.53 -12.05
C ASP A 199 -10.02 -6.10 -10.97
N TRP A 200 -9.55 -5.38 -9.94
CA TRP A 200 -10.36 -4.86 -8.83
C TRP A 200 -9.83 -3.51 -8.33
N LEU A 201 -10.67 -2.72 -7.66
CA LEU A 201 -10.30 -1.44 -7.05
C LEU A 201 -10.26 -1.60 -5.52
N GLY A 202 -9.12 -1.30 -4.92
CA GLY A 202 -8.98 -1.22 -3.46
C GLY A 202 -9.34 0.16 -2.97
N VAL A 203 -10.19 0.23 -1.94
CA VAL A 203 -10.62 1.46 -1.32
C VAL A 203 -10.08 1.57 0.09
N ASP A 204 -9.32 2.63 0.33
CA ASP A 204 -8.93 3.09 1.65
C ASP A 204 -9.90 4.21 2.06
N ALA A 205 -10.67 3.99 3.13
CA ALA A 205 -11.73 4.90 3.55
C ALA A 205 -11.71 5.12 5.07
N TYR A 206 -11.30 6.33 5.47
CA TYR A 206 -11.24 6.75 6.86
C TYR A 206 -12.12 7.99 7.10
N PRO A 207 -13.41 7.83 7.42
CA PRO A 207 -14.29 8.94 7.80
C PRO A 207 -13.70 9.84 8.89
N TYR A 208 -12.92 9.27 9.81
CA TYR A 208 -12.19 10.02 10.84
C TYR A 208 -11.38 11.20 10.28
N PHE A 209 -10.68 11.04 9.15
CA PHE A 209 -9.87 12.10 8.53
C PHE A 209 -10.64 13.01 7.57
N GLN A 210 -11.94 12.78 7.33
CA GLN A 210 -12.76 13.61 6.45
C GLN A 210 -13.20 14.93 7.14
N ASN A 211 -12.21 15.68 7.63
CA ASN A 211 -12.38 16.82 8.54
C ASN A 211 -13.00 18.08 7.91
N THR A 212 -13.26 18.09 6.60
CA THR A 212 -14.05 19.13 5.91
C THR A 212 -15.55 18.83 5.89
N GLN A 213 -15.95 17.64 6.33
CA GLN A 213 -17.33 17.19 6.44
C GLN A 213 -17.73 17.03 7.90
N SER A 214 -19.02 16.82 8.18
CA SER A 214 -19.48 16.46 9.52
C SER A 214 -19.08 15.02 9.85
N ASN A 215 -17.86 14.83 10.33
CA ASN A 215 -17.22 13.53 10.55
C ASN A 215 -17.35 12.99 11.98
N ALA A 216 -18.40 13.36 12.72
CA ALA A 216 -18.70 12.71 13.99
C ALA A 216 -18.91 11.20 13.80
N ILE A 217 -18.74 10.39 14.85
CA ILE A 217 -18.92 8.92 14.77
C ILE A 217 -20.30 8.53 14.21
N THR A 218 -21.35 9.30 14.51
CA THR A 218 -22.71 9.11 13.99
C THR A 218 -22.83 9.26 12.46
N SER A 219 -21.84 9.90 11.82
CA SER A 219 -21.72 10.03 10.37
C SER A 219 -20.72 9.04 9.77
N GLY A 220 -19.98 8.28 10.60
CA GLY A 220 -18.90 7.41 10.15
C GLY A 220 -19.38 6.39 9.12
N LYS A 221 -20.50 5.72 9.37
CA LYS A 221 -21.10 4.76 8.45
C LYS A 221 -21.50 5.39 7.12
N SER A 222 -22.22 6.50 7.13
CA SER A 222 -22.71 7.13 5.89
C SER A 222 -21.59 7.70 5.03
N LEU A 223 -20.54 8.27 5.64
CA LEU A 223 -19.34 8.73 4.95
C LEU A 223 -18.56 7.56 4.33
N PHE A 224 -18.47 6.43 5.04
CA PHE A 224 -17.86 5.22 4.50
C PHE A 224 -18.68 4.68 3.31
N GLU A 225 -20.00 4.58 3.44
CA GLU A 225 -20.87 4.09 2.37
C GLU A 225 -20.82 4.99 1.13
N GLN A 226 -20.74 6.30 1.34
CA GLN A 226 -20.53 7.26 0.26
C GLN A 226 -19.18 7.05 -0.43
N ALA A 227 -18.09 6.86 0.32
CA ALA A 227 -16.78 6.58 -0.25
C ALA A 227 -16.80 5.32 -1.13
N VAL A 228 -17.39 4.22 -0.64
CA VAL A 228 -17.53 2.98 -1.41
C VAL A 228 -18.42 3.17 -2.64
N SER A 229 -19.56 3.86 -2.50
CA SER A 229 -20.46 4.14 -3.62
C SER A 229 -19.81 5.00 -4.70
N ASN A 230 -19.01 5.99 -4.31
CA ASN A 230 -18.28 6.85 -5.22
C ASN A 230 -17.24 6.06 -6.02
N THR A 231 -16.50 5.16 -5.38
CA THR A 231 -15.58 4.27 -6.10
C THR A 231 -16.35 3.29 -7.01
N GLN A 232 -17.46 2.72 -6.54
CA GLN A 232 -18.27 1.80 -7.35
C GLN A 232 -18.77 2.44 -8.63
N ALA A 233 -19.09 3.74 -8.60
CA ALA A 233 -19.57 4.49 -9.77
C ALA A 233 -18.53 4.60 -10.89
N VAL A 234 -17.23 4.50 -10.57
CA VAL A 234 -16.13 4.58 -11.55
C VAL A 234 -15.50 3.22 -11.85
N ALA A 235 -15.85 2.17 -11.10
CA ALA A 235 -15.24 0.85 -11.19
C ALA A 235 -15.55 0.07 -12.46
N ASN A 236 -16.48 0.53 -13.29
CA ASN A 236 -16.88 -0.12 -14.54
C ASN A 236 -17.25 -1.62 -14.35
N GLY A 237 -18.00 -1.91 -13.28
CA GLY A 237 -18.45 -3.27 -12.94
C GLY A 237 -17.38 -4.16 -12.30
N LYS A 238 -16.17 -3.66 -12.05
CA LYS A 238 -15.13 -4.38 -11.31
C LYS A 238 -15.44 -4.39 -9.81
N ASP A 239 -14.91 -5.41 -9.14
CA ASP A 239 -15.08 -5.57 -7.70
C ASP A 239 -14.41 -4.44 -6.92
N ILE A 240 -15.05 -4.05 -5.82
CA ILE A 240 -14.50 -3.12 -4.83
C ILE A 240 -14.06 -3.93 -3.61
N TRP A 241 -12.79 -3.80 -3.24
CA TRP A 241 -12.24 -4.40 -2.03
C TRP A 241 -11.97 -3.30 -1.01
N ILE A 242 -12.33 -3.54 0.26
CA ILE A 242 -12.07 -2.58 1.34
C ILE A 242 -10.68 -2.86 1.89
N THR A 243 -9.68 -2.14 1.40
CA THR A 243 -8.28 -2.46 1.68
C THR A 243 -7.75 -1.79 2.93
N GLU A 244 -8.40 -0.70 3.35
CA GLU A 244 -8.23 -0.10 4.66
C GLU A 244 -9.49 0.62 5.12
N THR A 245 -9.86 0.39 6.36
CA THR A 245 -10.77 1.26 7.09
C THR A 245 -10.63 0.99 8.58
N GLY A 246 -11.02 1.95 9.40
CA GLY A 246 -10.99 1.85 10.84
C GLY A 246 -11.32 3.16 11.51
N TRP A 247 -11.40 3.12 12.84
CA TRP A 247 -11.55 4.31 13.66
C TRP A 247 -10.59 4.23 14.84
N PRO A 248 -9.84 5.30 15.14
CA PRO A 248 -8.77 5.22 16.11
C PRO A 248 -9.31 5.05 17.54
N VAL A 249 -8.66 4.18 18.30
CA VAL A 249 -8.94 3.94 19.72
C VAL A 249 -8.37 5.04 20.62
N SER A 250 -7.39 5.79 20.12
CA SER A 250 -6.80 6.96 20.79
C SER A 250 -6.17 7.89 19.76
N GLY A 251 -6.06 9.18 20.08
CA GLY A 251 -5.58 10.18 19.13
C GLY A 251 -6.08 11.59 19.45
N SER A 252 -5.71 12.53 18.60
CA SER A 252 -6.28 13.88 18.59
C SER A 252 -7.77 13.86 18.19
N VAL A 253 -8.46 14.99 18.31
CA VAL A 253 -9.76 15.19 17.67
C VAL A 253 -9.52 15.72 16.26
N GLU A 254 -10.18 15.12 15.26
CA GLU A 254 -10.16 15.59 13.87
C GLU A 254 -11.54 16.18 13.52
N ASN A 255 -11.66 17.52 13.53
CA ASN A 255 -12.94 18.22 13.41
C ASN A 255 -13.98 17.74 14.45
N LEU A 256 -14.96 16.91 14.07
CA LEU A 256 -15.97 16.33 14.98
C LEU A 256 -15.67 14.87 15.34
N ALA A 257 -14.66 14.26 14.71
CA ALA A 257 -14.26 12.88 14.97
C ALA A 257 -13.40 12.78 16.23
N ILE A 258 -13.89 12.05 17.22
CA ILE A 258 -13.17 11.79 18.48
C ILE A 258 -12.59 10.38 18.42
N ALA A 259 -11.28 10.24 18.64
CA ALA A 259 -10.62 8.95 18.81
C ALA A 259 -10.92 8.36 20.21
N SER A 260 -11.53 7.17 20.27
CA SER A 260 -11.81 6.45 21.52
C SER A 260 -12.15 4.99 21.24
N THR A 261 -11.99 4.11 22.23
CA THR A 261 -12.43 2.71 22.14
C THR A 261 -13.93 2.58 21.87
N ASP A 262 -14.75 3.49 22.42
CA ASP A 262 -16.20 3.48 22.24
C ASP A 262 -16.61 3.83 20.80
N ASN A 263 -15.94 4.84 20.21
CA ASN A 263 -16.19 5.21 18.82
C ASN A 263 -15.60 4.16 17.87
N ALA A 264 -14.44 3.58 18.20
CA ALA A 264 -13.87 2.46 17.45
C ALA A 264 -14.81 1.26 17.41
N LYS A 265 -15.42 0.91 18.56
CA LYS A 265 -16.44 -0.14 18.63
C LYS A 265 -17.67 0.20 17.80
N THR A 266 -18.19 1.43 17.92
CA THR A 266 -19.35 1.86 17.15
C THR A 266 -19.08 1.73 15.64
N TYR A 267 -17.89 2.15 15.20
CA TYR A 267 -17.48 2.04 13.80
C TYR A 267 -17.32 0.58 13.36
N TRP A 268 -16.72 -0.28 14.19
CA TRP A 268 -16.63 -1.73 13.96
C TRP A 268 -18.01 -2.37 13.77
N ASP A 269 -18.95 -2.08 14.68
CA ASP A 269 -20.30 -2.64 14.64
C ASP A 269 -21.09 -2.15 13.42
N GLU A 270 -20.98 -0.87 13.06
CA GLU A 270 -21.77 -0.27 11.98
C GLU A 270 -21.19 -0.48 10.58
N VAL A 271 -19.86 -0.55 10.47
CA VAL A 271 -19.15 -0.63 9.18
C VAL A 271 -18.53 -2.00 8.96
N GLY A 272 -17.76 -2.50 9.93
CA GLY A 272 -17.04 -3.76 9.82
C GLY A 272 -17.98 -4.97 9.81
N CYS A 273 -18.75 -5.15 10.88
CA CYS A 273 -19.55 -6.35 11.10
C CYS A 273 -20.54 -6.70 9.97
N PRO A 274 -21.23 -5.75 9.32
CA PRO A 274 -22.11 -6.09 8.19
C PRO A 274 -21.35 -6.63 6.97
N ARG A 275 -20.03 -6.38 6.89
CA ARG A 275 -19.16 -6.67 5.74
C ARG A 275 -18.27 -7.89 5.93
N PHE A 276 -17.91 -8.21 7.17
CA PHE A 276 -17.15 -9.41 7.52
C PHE A 276 -17.81 -10.68 6.96
N GLY A 277 -17.04 -11.46 6.19
CA GLY A 277 -17.48 -12.65 5.47
C GLY A 277 -18.26 -12.42 4.17
N ASN A 278 -18.62 -11.18 3.84
CA ASN A 278 -19.43 -10.84 2.66
C ASN A 278 -18.65 -10.07 1.57
N VAL A 279 -17.66 -9.26 1.96
CA VAL A 279 -16.79 -8.52 1.04
C VAL A 279 -15.33 -8.67 1.45
N ASN A 280 -14.41 -8.59 0.49
CA ASN A 280 -12.98 -8.58 0.79
C ASN A 280 -12.66 -7.33 1.62
N ILE A 281 -12.17 -7.53 2.85
CA ILE A 281 -11.91 -6.45 3.80
C ILE A 281 -10.66 -6.69 4.64
N TRP A 282 -9.80 -5.67 4.72
CA TRP A 282 -8.69 -5.63 5.65
C TRP A 282 -8.88 -4.43 6.57
N TRP A 283 -9.13 -4.74 7.85
CA TRP A 283 -9.33 -3.73 8.87
C TRP A 283 -7.99 -3.16 9.31
N TYR A 284 -7.91 -1.84 9.44
CA TYR A 284 -6.71 -1.16 9.88
C TYR A 284 -6.83 -0.87 11.39
N THR A 285 -6.06 -1.53 12.27
CA THR A 285 -5.14 -2.67 12.06
C THR A 285 -5.24 -3.62 13.26
N LEU A 286 -4.57 -4.78 13.24
CA LEU A 286 -4.50 -5.66 14.40
C LEU A 286 -3.79 -4.93 15.57
N GLN A 287 -2.54 -4.51 15.33
CA GLN A 287 -1.69 -3.88 16.33
C GLN A 287 -0.77 -2.86 15.65
N ASP A 288 -0.80 -1.62 16.14
CA ASP A 288 0.13 -0.55 15.77
C ASP A 288 0.91 -0.01 16.98
N ALA A 289 0.50 -0.37 18.19
CA ALA A 289 1.00 0.19 19.44
C ALA A 289 2.25 -0.51 20.01
N ALA A 290 3.09 -1.14 19.18
CA ALA A 290 4.21 -1.95 19.65
C ALA A 290 5.56 -1.48 19.07
N PRO A 291 6.57 -1.16 19.91
CA PRO A 291 6.52 -1.07 21.38
C PRO A 291 5.90 0.22 21.92
N THR A 292 5.62 1.19 21.05
CA THR A 292 5.09 2.52 21.42
C THR A 292 3.72 2.74 20.78
N THR A 293 2.79 3.32 21.52
CA THR A 293 1.48 3.70 20.98
C THR A 293 1.63 4.93 20.06
N PRO A 294 1.27 4.84 18.77
CA PRO A 294 1.26 5.99 17.88
C PRO A 294 0.08 6.93 18.19
N VAL A 295 0.12 8.13 17.63
CA VAL A 295 -0.97 9.11 17.73
C VAL A 295 -1.34 9.54 16.31
N PRO A 296 -2.54 9.20 15.80
CA PRO A 296 -3.53 8.30 16.42
C PRO A 296 -3.09 6.83 16.43
N SER A 297 -3.80 5.99 17.21
CA SER A 297 -3.67 4.53 17.21
C SER A 297 -5.00 3.87 16.84
N PHE A 298 -4.93 2.90 15.95
CA PHE A 298 -6.03 2.14 15.34
C PHE A 298 -6.05 0.66 15.75
N GLY A 299 -4.98 0.15 16.38
CA GLY A 299 -4.87 -1.25 16.77
C GLY A 299 -6.08 -1.75 17.56
N VAL A 300 -6.65 -2.89 17.15
CA VAL A 300 -7.73 -3.55 17.92
C VAL A 300 -7.19 -4.22 19.19
N VAL A 301 -5.87 -4.45 19.27
CA VAL A 301 -5.16 -4.83 20.49
C VAL A 301 -4.13 -3.77 20.89
N GLY A 302 -3.80 -3.72 22.18
CA GLY A 302 -2.84 -2.75 22.73
C GLY A 302 -1.37 -3.08 22.41
N SER A 303 -0.45 -2.45 23.14
CA SER A 303 1.00 -2.57 22.92
C SER A 303 1.58 -3.96 23.21
N THR A 304 0.93 -4.72 24.08
CA THR A 304 1.23 -6.14 24.29
C THR A 304 0.34 -6.96 23.39
N LEU A 305 0.94 -7.73 22.48
CA LEU A 305 0.18 -8.60 21.58
C LEU A 305 -0.63 -9.62 22.40
N SER A 306 -1.93 -9.70 22.13
CA SER A 306 -2.84 -10.61 22.84
C SER A 306 -4.02 -11.01 21.94
N THR A 307 -4.81 -11.97 22.38
CA THR A 307 -6.10 -12.35 21.77
C THR A 307 -7.30 -11.65 22.40
N THR A 308 -7.07 -10.76 23.37
CA THR A 308 -8.09 -9.94 24.05
C THR A 308 -8.12 -8.55 23.41
N PRO A 309 -9.21 -8.20 22.70
CA PRO A 309 -9.31 -6.91 22.03
C PRO A 309 -9.60 -5.76 23.03
N LEU A 310 -9.30 -4.53 22.60
CA LEU A 310 -9.56 -3.30 23.37
C LEU A 310 -11.05 -2.94 23.46
N TYR A 311 -11.88 -3.53 22.60
CA TYR A 311 -13.33 -3.41 22.58
C TYR A 311 -13.96 -4.71 22.07
N ASP A 312 -15.25 -4.93 22.35
CA ASP A 312 -15.95 -6.14 21.91
C ASP A 312 -16.05 -6.22 20.38
N LEU A 313 -15.35 -7.19 19.80
CA LEU A 313 -15.35 -7.50 18.37
C LEU A 313 -16.48 -8.46 17.96
N SER A 314 -17.32 -8.91 18.91
CA SER A 314 -18.44 -9.79 18.59
C SER A 314 -19.48 -9.06 17.75
N CYS A 315 -19.78 -9.60 16.56
CA CYS A 315 -20.82 -9.09 15.68
C CYS A 315 -22.22 -9.60 16.06
N SER A 316 -22.45 -9.89 17.34
CA SER A 316 -23.64 -10.62 17.81
C SER A 316 -24.93 -9.79 17.74
N ASN A 317 -24.83 -8.46 17.62
CA ASN A 317 -25.96 -7.53 17.69
C ASN A 317 -26.19 -6.74 16.39
N VAL A 318 -25.64 -7.19 15.27
CA VAL A 318 -25.67 -6.46 13.99
C VAL A 318 -26.23 -7.29 12.85
N THR A 319 -27.06 -6.67 12.01
CA THR A 319 -27.62 -7.32 10.82
C THR A 319 -26.54 -7.38 9.74
N SER A 320 -26.15 -8.58 9.30
CA SER A 320 -25.22 -8.79 8.18
C SER A 320 -25.84 -8.34 6.86
N LEU A 321 -25.03 -7.76 5.95
CA LEU A 321 -25.46 -7.51 4.58
C LEU A 321 -25.74 -8.86 3.90
N SER A 322 -27.02 -9.15 3.64
CA SER A 322 -27.40 -10.34 2.90
C SER A 322 -27.23 -10.06 1.41
N SER A 323 -26.43 -10.86 0.71
CA SER A 323 -26.25 -10.81 -0.74
C SER A 323 -27.51 -11.31 -1.45
N ASN A 324 -28.58 -10.50 -1.48
CA ASN A 324 -29.77 -10.72 -2.31
C ASN A 324 -30.53 -9.40 -2.48
N ASP A 325 -30.00 -8.46 -3.25
CA ASP A 325 -30.83 -7.45 -3.92
C ASP A 325 -30.19 -7.04 -5.25
N ALA A 326 -30.20 -8.00 -6.17
CA ALA A 326 -30.10 -7.74 -7.60
C ALA A 326 -31.28 -8.42 -8.27
N SER A 327 -32.45 -7.77 -8.26
CA SER A 327 -33.50 -7.96 -9.27
C SER A 327 -34.54 -6.83 -9.22
N SER A 328 -34.66 -6.18 -10.37
CA SER A 328 -35.58 -5.12 -10.75
C SER A 328 -37.05 -5.30 -10.35
N SER A 329 -37.70 -4.20 -9.97
CA SER A 329 -39.06 -3.91 -10.41
C SER A 329 -39.28 -2.42 -10.65
N SER A 330 -39.40 -2.09 -11.93
CA SER A 330 -39.92 -0.84 -12.45
C SER A 330 -41.38 -0.63 -12.03
N SER A 331 -41.69 0.50 -11.40
CA SER A 331 -43.03 1.07 -11.45
C SER A 331 -42.95 2.59 -11.41
N SER A 332 -43.28 3.16 -12.56
CA SER A 332 -43.49 4.57 -12.87
C SER A 332 -44.52 5.23 -11.95
N ALA A 333 -44.17 6.39 -11.40
CA ALA A 333 -45.14 7.40 -11.01
C ALA A 333 -44.58 8.79 -11.35
N SER A 334 -45.23 9.43 -12.32
CA SER A 334 -44.95 10.77 -12.80
C SER A 334 -45.31 11.83 -11.75
N ALA A 335 -44.42 12.78 -11.50
CA ALA A 335 -44.78 14.10 -10.99
C ALA A 335 -43.83 15.15 -11.56
N SER A 336 -44.36 15.94 -12.49
CA SER A 336 -43.75 17.15 -13.03
C SER A 336 -43.77 18.25 -11.97
N ALA A 337 -42.67 18.97 -11.76
CA ALA A 337 -42.65 20.44 -11.62
C ALA A 337 -41.24 20.99 -11.30
N THR A 338 -40.78 21.79 -12.25
CA THR A 338 -40.10 23.08 -12.08
C THR A 338 -38.63 23.12 -11.68
N SER A 339 -37.85 23.48 -12.70
CA SER A 339 -36.52 24.05 -12.67
C SER A 339 -36.32 25.16 -11.64
N SER A 340 -35.26 25.04 -10.85
CA SER A 340 -34.48 26.19 -10.39
C SER A 340 -33.03 25.75 -10.37
N GLY A 341 -32.25 26.34 -11.27
CA GLY A 341 -30.81 26.09 -11.37
C GLY A 341 -30.08 26.62 -10.14
N ALA A 342 -29.24 25.78 -9.57
CA ALA A 342 -28.11 26.19 -8.76
C ALA A 342 -26.96 25.24 -9.11
N THR A 343 -26.17 25.64 -10.10
CA THR A 343 -24.85 25.05 -10.35
C THR A 343 -23.97 25.41 -9.16
N THR A 344 -23.95 24.55 -8.15
CA THR A 344 -22.95 24.63 -7.08
C THR A 344 -21.90 23.59 -7.43
N LEU A 345 -20.86 24.04 -8.14
CA LEU A 345 -19.59 23.33 -8.17
C LEU A 345 -19.15 23.17 -6.71
N ALA A 346 -19.13 21.93 -6.21
CA ALA A 346 -18.48 21.62 -4.96
C ALA A 346 -16.99 21.84 -5.18
N THR A 347 -16.51 23.01 -4.75
CA THR A 347 -15.07 23.28 -4.65
C THR A 347 -14.49 22.27 -3.67
N ALA A 348 -13.57 21.42 -4.14
CA ALA A 348 -12.78 20.56 -3.27
C ALA A 348 -12.09 21.45 -2.23
N VAL A 349 -12.46 21.29 -0.96
CA VAL A 349 -11.87 21.98 0.18
C VAL A 349 -10.95 21.03 0.92
N VAL A 350 -9.82 21.60 1.33
CA VAL A 350 -8.58 20.94 1.72
C VAL A 350 -8.76 20.11 3.00
N SER A 351 -8.50 18.80 2.92
CA SER A 351 -8.36 17.91 4.08
C SER A 351 -6.91 17.97 4.57
N SER A 352 -6.71 18.27 5.85
CA SER A 352 -5.39 18.25 6.50
C SER A 352 -5.42 17.26 7.66
N GLY A 353 -5.29 15.97 7.36
CA GLY A 353 -4.96 14.94 8.34
C GLY A 353 -3.50 14.52 8.15
N SER A 354 -2.79 14.17 9.23
CA SER A 354 -1.47 13.54 9.09
C SER A 354 -1.63 12.19 8.40
N PRO A 355 -0.83 11.86 7.36
CA PRO A 355 -0.98 10.58 6.69
C PRO A 355 -0.69 9.43 7.64
N LEU A 356 -1.55 8.41 7.61
CA LEU A 356 -1.20 7.08 8.10
C LEU A 356 -0.26 6.46 7.06
N THR A 357 1.04 6.79 7.13
CA THR A 357 2.00 6.14 6.24
C THR A 357 2.34 4.76 6.80
N PRO A 358 1.95 3.65 6.14
CA PRO A 358 2.47 2.34 6.51
C PRO A 358 3.99 2.34 6.33
N THR A 359 4.69 1.70 7.27
CA THR A 359 6.16 1.69 7.28
C THR A 359 6.74 0.70 6.27
N GLN A 360 7.73 1.19 5.52
CA GLN A 360 8.39 0.50 4.42
C GLN A 360 9.58 -0.36 4.87
N GLY A 361 9.81 -1.47 4.17
CA GLY A 361 11.08 -2.19 4.23
C GLY A 361 12.04 -1.56 3.22
N SER A 362 13.05 -0.83 3.68
CA SER A 362 14.05 -0.26 2.80
C SER A 362 14.96 -1.36 2.23
N GLY A 363 14.84 -1.64 0.93
CA GLY A 363 15.84 -2.35 0.13
C GLY A 363 16.98 -1.41 -0.27
N VAL A 364 18.17 -1.94 -0.57
CA VAL A 364 19.35 -1.13 -0.92
C VAL A 364 19.35 -0.77 -2.41
N TYR A 365 19.46 0.53 -2.73
CA TYR A 365 19.83 1.03 -4.05
C TYR A 365 21.23 1.63 -4.01
N GLY A 366 22.12 1.11 -4.84
CA GLY A 366 23.41 1.75 -5.12
C GLY A 366 23.19 3.04 -5.92
N SER A 367 22.99 4.14 -5.21
CA SER A 367 22.96 5.48 -5.81
C SER A 367 24.38 5.94 -6.10
N GLY A 368 24.70 6.04 -7.39
CA GLY A 368 25.89 6.74 -7.87
C GLY A 368 25.79 8.24 -7.55
N ASN A 369 26.80 8.72 -6.83
CA ASN A 369 27.01 10.09 -6.38
C ASN A 369 26.71 11.15 -7.47
N SER A 370 25.63 11.92 -7.30
CA SER A 370 25.43 13.19 -8.00
C SER A 370 25.26 14.30 -6.96
N SER A 371 26.36 14.99 -6.68
CA SER A 371 26.43 16.16 -5.81
C SER A 371 25.72 17.34 -6.48
N SER A 372 24.59 17.80 -5.94
CA SER A 372 23.96 19.05 -6.34
C SER A 372 24.65 20.22 -5.65
N VAL A 373 25.38 21.02 -6.45
CA VAL A 373 25.96 22.30 -6.05
C VAL A 373 24.84 23.34 -5.99
N LEU A 374 24.74 24.07 -4.88
CA LEU A 374 23.88 25.25 -4.74
C LEU A 374 24.32 26.35 -5.73
N ALA A 375 23.35 26.99 -6.40
CA ALA A 375 23.56 28.29 -7.03
C ALA A 375 22.35 29.20 -6.77
N THR A 376 22.57 30.16 -5.86
CA THR A 376 21.81 31.39 -5.67
C THR A 376 22.16 32.37 -6.80
N GLY A 377 21.20 33.10 -7.38
CA GLY A 377 21.56 34.24 -8.23
C GLY A 377 20.51 34.75 -9.21
N THR A 378 19.97 35.92 -8.89
CA THR A 378 19.05 36.80 -9.60
C THR A 378 19.47 37.24 -11.00
N GLY A 379 18.50 37.37 -11.92
CA GLY A 379 18.40 38.50 -12.86
C GLY A 379 18.77 38.28 -14.34
N GLY A 380 17.83 38.67 -15.24
CA GLY A 380 18.17 39.44 -16.45
C GLY A 380 17.98 38.80 -17.83
N TYR A 381 16.85 39.14 -18.45
CA TYR A 381 16.61 39.52 -19.87
C TYR A 381 17.15 38.70 -21.09
N VAL A 382 16.18 38.51 -22.01
CA VAL A 382 16.19 38.52 -23.51
C VAL A 382 16.89 37.42 -24.34
N ALA A 383 16.00 36.60 -24.93
CA ALA A 383 15.72 36.47 -26.36
C ALA A 383 16.77 35.88 -27.35
N SER A 384 16.32 34.82 -28.04
CA SER A 384 16.20 34.73 -29.52
C SER A 384 16.90 33.54 -30.19
N LYS A 385 16.06 32.76 -30.90
CA LYS A 385 16.27 32.13 -32.23
C LYS A 385 17.33 31.02 -32.37
N SER A 386 16.89 29.82 -32.76
CA SER A 386 16.79 29.34 -34.16
C SER A 386 18.15 28.83 -34.63
N SER A 387 18.35 27.66 -35.24
CA SER A 387 17.50 26.67 -35.89
C SER A 387 18.45 25.59 -36.48
N SER A 388 17.94 24.36 -36.67
CA SER A 388 18.05 23.50 -37.87
C SER A 388 19.45 23.27 -38.51
N VAL A 389 19.84 22.15 -39.11
CA VAL A 389 19.27 20.87 -39.55
C VAL A 389 20.43 20.17 -40.31
N ALA A 390 20.45 18.84 -40.30
CA ALA A 390 20.94 17.89 -41.31
C ALA A 390 22.40 17.88 -41.86
N THR A 391 23.03 16.71 -41.60
CA THR A 391 23.41 15.66 -42.59
C THR A 391 24.58 15.83 -43.56
N GLY A 392 25.40 14.76 -43.61
CA GLY A 392 26.32 14.36 -44.69
C GLY A 392 27.80 14.55 -44.30
N GLY A 393 28.73 13.61 -44.47
CA GLY A 393 28.78 12.37 -45.24
C GLY A 393 30.22 12.18 -45.74
N SER A 394 30.89 11.12 -45.28
CA SER A 394 32.00 10.36 -45.91
C SER A 394 33.34 11.02 -46.32
N ASN A 395 34.43 10.45 -45.77
CA ASN A 395 35.51 9.69 -46.45
C ASN A 395 36.99 10.17 -46.41
N LEU A 396 37.84 9.17 -46.05
CA LEU A 396 39.24 8.86 -46.45
C LEU A 396 40.38 9.76 -45.89
N THR A 397 41.38 9.20 -45.22
CA THR A 397 42.51 8.51 -45.87
C THR A 397 43.38 7.64 -44.92
N SER A 398 43.86 6.53 -45.50
CA SER A 398 45.02 5.62 -45.25
C SER A 398 46.23 6.14 -44.43
N SER A 399 47.13 5.36 -43.81
CA SER A 399 47.61 3.97 -44.01
C SER A 399 48.56 3.48 -42.89
N SER A 400 48.85 2.15 -42.94
CA SER A 400 50.03 1.40 -42.42
C SER A 400 49.93 0.87 -40.99
N GLY A 401 50.27 -0.38 -40.64
CA GLY A 401 50.71 -1.57 -41.37
C GLY A 401 50.95 -2.72 -40.35
N SER A 402 50.81 -3.98 -40.79
CA SER A 402 51.12 -5.31 -40.21
C SER A 402 52.02 -5.39 -38.96
N SER A 403 52.01 -6.39 -38.07
CA SER A 403 51.70 -7.84 -38.04
C SER A 403 51.99 -8.29 -36.58
N GLY A 404 51.30 -9.21 -35.91
CA GLY A 404 51.32 -10.67 -36.15
C GLY A 404 51.98 -11.42 -34.97
N SER A 405 51.14 -12.07 -34.15
CA SER A 405 51.29 -13.40 -33.50
C SER A 405 52.42 -13.75 -32.51
N GLY A 406 52.01 -14.23 -31.32
CA GLY A 406 52.23 -15.64 -30.94
C GLY A 406 53.19 -16.01 -29.80
N SER A 407 52.60 -16.55 -28.72
CA SER A 407 53.02 -17.75 -27.95
C SER A 407 54.17 -17.71 -26.91
N GLY A 408 53.81 -18.05 -25.65
CA GLY A 408 54.30 -19.30 -25.04
C GLY A 408 55.30 -19.26 -23.86
N SER A 409 54.78 -19.54 -22.65
CA SER A 409 55.22 -20.59 -21.69
C SER A 409 56.41 -20.43 -20.71
N GLY A 410 56.10 -20.71 -19.43
CA GLY A 410 56.92 -21.45 -18.44
C GLY A 410 57.42 -20.62 -17.24
N SER A 411 57.59 -21.11 -16.01
CA SER A 411 57.26 -22.34 -15.26
C SER A 411 57.76 -22.17 -13.80
N ALA A 412 57.22 -22.98 -12.87
CA ALA A 412 57.78 -23.43 -11.58
C ALA A 412 57.71 -22.48 -10.35
N SER A 413 57.62 -22.93 -9.09
CA SER A 413 57.05 -24.10 -8.34
C SER A 413 57.55 -24.00 -6.87
N ALA A 414 56.88 -24.73 -5.95
CA ALA A 414 57.18 -25.05 -4.52
C ALA A 414 56.37 -24.23 -3.47
N SER A 415 55.44 -24.75 -2.63
CA SER A 415 55.38 -25.89 -1.66
C SER A 415 56.29 -25.68 -0.43
N LYS A 416 55.92 -25.80 0.86
CA LYS A 416 54.90 -26.57 1.63
C LYS A 416 54.69 -25.99 3.07
N THR A 417 53.54 -26.32 3.71
CA THR A 417 53.23 -26.68 5.14
C THR A 417 53.90 -25.93 6.31
N SER A 418 53.24 -25.50 7.40
CA SER A 418 52.59 -26.29 8.49
C SER A 418 51.87 -25.36 9.51
N GLY A 419 50.80 -25.80 10.21
CA GLY A 419 50.30 -25.19 11.47
C GLY A 419 51.00 -25.77 12.72
N PRO A 420 50.51 -25.62 13.97
CA PRO A 420 49.34 -24.88 14.50
C PRO A 420 49.61 -24.08 15.82
N THR A 421 48.53 -23.59 16.46
CA THR A 421 48.33 -23.21 17.88
C THR A 421 49.04 -21.99 18.48
N SER A 422 48.25 -20.97 18.90
CA SER A 422 48.09 -20.48 20.29
C SER A 422 47.59 -19.02 20.34
N ALA A 423 46.45 -18.79 21.00
CA ALA A 423 46.09 -17.52 21.63
C ALA A 423 46.70 -17.53 23.06
N PRO A 424 47.05 -16.40 23.71
CA PRO A 424 46.06 -15.40 24.15
C PRO A 424 46.59 -13.95 24.25
N ALA A 425 45.75 -13.09 24.85
CA ALA A 425 46.01 -11.75 25.41
C ALA A 425 45.83 -10.57 24.45
N GLY A 426 44.80 -9.77 24.73
CA GLY A 426 44.58 -8.46 24.12
C GLY A 426 45.53 -7.39 24.67
N PRO A 427 45.43 -6.19 24.10
CA PRO A 427 45.53 -5.00 24.92
C PRO A 427 44.41 -3.99 24.62
N THR A 428 43.96 -3.33 25.68
CA THR A 428 43.22 -2.07 25.66
C THR A 428 44.12 -0.97 25.08
N ALA A 429 43.66 -0.24 24.06
CA ALA A 429 44.07 1.14 23.83
C ALA A 429 43.06 1.87 22.92
N THR A 430 42.50 2.92 23.51
CA THR A 430 41.80 4.06 22.91
C THR A 430 42.50 4.66 21.69
N THR A 431 41.73 4.92 20.63
CA THR A 431 41.90 6.08 19.74
C THR A 431 40.52 6.62 19.33
N ALA A 432 40.39 7.94 19.42
CA ALA A 432 39.20 8.73 19.14
C ALA A 432 38.91 8.91 17.64
N SER A 433 37.62 8.97 17.30
CA SER A 433 36.97 9.90 16.32
C SER A 433 35.53 9.41 16.11
N ALA A 434 34.51 10.14 16.59
CA ALA A 434 33.87 11.26 15.91
C ALA A 434 32.98 10.82 14.73
N ALA A 435 31.68 10.64 15.02
CA ALA A 435 30.55 11.09 14.19
C ALA A 435 29.24 10.58 14.81
N SER A 436 28.69 11.36 15.73
CA SER A 436 27.30 11.25 16.14
C SER A 436 26.42 11.77 15.00
N PHE A 437 25.52 10.94 14.49
CA PHE A 437 24.34 11.42 13.76
C PHE A 437 23.11 10.96 14.52
N MET A 438 22.57 11.89 15.31
CA MET A 438 21.22 11.79 15.84
C MET A 438 20.24 12.02 14.70
N SER A 439 19.29 11.10 14.52
CA SER A 439 18.01 11.41 13.87
C SER A 439 16.93 11.23 14.93
N ALA A 440 16.80 12.26 15.77
CA ALA A 440 15.59 12.53 16.53
C ALA A 440 14.78 13.49 15.67
N SER A 441 13.72 13.01 15.02
CA SER A 441 12.79 13.87 14.30
C SER A 441 11.92 14.61 15.31
N LEU A 442 12.05 15.92 15.24
CA LEU A 442 11.49 16.95 16.11
C LEU A 442 9.96 16.96 16.03
N VAL A 443 9.30 16.62 17.14
CA VAL A 443 7.94 17.10 17.44
C VAL A 443 8.07 18.58 17.80
N ALA A 444 7.63 19.46 16.92
CA ALA A 444 7.50 20.88 17.20
C ALA A 444 6.03 21.28 17.10
N ALA A 445 5.45 21.54 18.27
CA ALA A 445 4.17 22.16 18.48
C ALA A 445 4.11 23.58 17.88
N PHE A 446 2.99 23.93 17.26
CA PHE A 446 2.51 25.30 17.21
C PHE A 446 1.02 25.33 17.55
N GLY A 447 0.72 25.79 18.77
CA GLY A 447 -0.61 26.22 19.16
C GLY A 447 -0.91 27.59 18.54
N ALA A 448 -2.02 27.69 17.82
CA ALA A 448 -2.58 28.97 17.42
C ALA A 448 -3.68 29.36 18.42
N MET A 449 -3.37 30.37 19.21
CA MET A 449 -4.23 31.03 20.17
C MET A 449 -5.21 31.93 19.41
N PHE A 450 -6.51 31.62 19.42
CA PHE A 450 -7.55 32.56 18.96
C PHE A 450 -7.95 33.46 20.14
N VAL A 451 -7.53 34.73 20.08
CA VAL A 451 -8.08 35.79 20.92
C VAL A 451 -9.28 36.38 20.19
N ALA A 452 -10.46 36.20 20.78
CA ALA A 452 -11.65 36.94 20.45
C ALA A 452 -11.49 38.41 20.88
N VAL A 453 -11.75 39.35 19.99
CA VAL A 453 -12.12 40.72 20.37
C VAL A 453 -13.44 41.06 19.69
N LEU A 454 -14.45 41.18 20.54
CA LEU A 454 -15.77 41.76 20.27
C LEU A 454 -15.68 43.29 20.43
N THR A 455 -16.61 44.01 19.80
CA THR A 455 -16.94 45.45 19.95
C THR A 455 -15.95 46.41 19.25
N LEU A 456 -16.35 47.37 18.41
CA LEU A 456 -17.60 48.12 18.19
C LEU A 456 -17.73 48.50 16.70
#